data_AF-A0A357N736-F1
#
_entry.id   AF-A0A357N736-F1
#
_cell.length_a   1.000
_cell.length_b   1.000
_cell.length_c   1.000
_cell.angle_alpha   90.00
_cell.angle_beta   90.00
_cell.angle_gamma   90.00
#
_symmetry.space_group_name_H-M   'P 1'
#
loop_
_entity.id
_entity.type
_entity.pdbx_description
1 polymer ?
#
loop_
_entity_poly.entity_id
_entity_poly.type
_entity_poly.pdbx_seq_one_letter_code
_entity_poly.pdbx_strand_id
1 'polypeptide(L)'
;MPRTADVHAIDWGALQCAYGDASEAGALLAELMDPQHQQDWNDIWSHLCHQGTVYTASHAALPVLLSIARQTGRSDGDDALLLAGAIVAGSDVGDPGLVPHGDVIQALRSKVQKRLRGSGREAVPLSGDGHGERGWLRQAWLGLSGEKAWSQHLDRLAEGEIVGECVACSADLYCTLDIEAPYVCHEDPVSGAPSATSALLPGEPVGVAEQWLMQQVRGDGDIRAEQLLELAFGHSQCSACGHPFAVRECVQA
;
A
#
# COMPACT_ATOMS: atom_id res chain seq x y z
N MET A 1 0.73 22.25 -16.06
CA MET A 1 1.45 21.47 -15.02
C MET A 1 0.46 21.15 -13.91
N PRO A 2 0.46 19.93 -13.36
CA PRO A 2 -0.46 19.56 -12.28
C PRO A 2 -0.26 20.50 -11.09
N ARG A 3 -1.34 21.05 -10.54
CA ARG A 3 -1.29 22.04 -9.46
C ARG A 3 -0.65 21.41 -8.21
N THR A 4 0.48 21.96 -7.78
CA THR A 4 0.94 21.86 -6.40
C THR A 4 0.07 22.78 -5.55
N ALA A 5 -0.36 22.36 -4.37
CA ALA A 5 -1.07 23.25 -3.45
C ALA A 5 -0.11 23.82 -2.40
N ASP A 6 -0.41 25.06 -2.01
CA ASP A 6 0.07 25.66 -0.76
C ASP A 6 -0.79 25.09 0.37
N VAL A 7 -0.15 24.43 1.34
CA VAL A 7 -0.83 23.84 2.51
C VAL A 7 -1.62 24.88 3.30
N HIS A 8 -1.19 26.14 3.31
CA HIS A 8 -1.87 27.22 4.03
C HIS A 8 -3.07 27.80 3.27
N ALA A 9 -3.25 27.44 2.01
CA ALA A 9 -4.40 27.87 1.20
C ALA A 9 -5.63 26.96 1.37
N ILE A 10 -5.50 25.85 2.09
CA ILE A 10 -6.58 24.90 2.37
C ILE A 10 -7.19 25.24 3.73
N ASP A 11 -8.52 25.35 3.78
CA ASP A 11 -9.26 25.52 5.05
C ASP A 11 -9.42 24.17 5.75
N TRP A 12 -8.35 23.73 6.43
CA TRP A 12 -8.30 22.43 7.09
C TRP A 12 -9.36 22.26 8.20
N GLY A 13 -9.74 23.35 8.88
CA GLY A 13 -10.78 23.30 9.92
C GLY A 13 -12.18 23.02 9.37
N ALA A 14 -12.40 23.23 8.07
CA ALA A 14 -13.64 22.86 7.39
C ALA A 14 -13.66 21.41 6.88
N LEU A 15 -12.52 20.70 6.95
CA LEU A 15 -12.37 19.30 6.53
C LEU A 15 -12.45 18.36 7.72
N GLN A 16 -12.62 17.08 7.45
CA GLN A 16 -12.66 16.02 8.46
C GLN A 16 -11.47 15.08 8.28
N CYS A 17 -10.98 14.55 9.39
CA CYS A 17 -9.96 13.52 9.49
C CYS A 17 -10.38 12.47 10.54
N ALA A 18 -9.51 11.50 10.84
CA ALA A 18 -9.80 10.43 11.80
C ALA A 18 -10.20 10.91 13.21
N TYR A 19 -9.72 12.10 13.62
CA TYR A 19 -9.89 12.62 14.97
C TYR A 19 -10.83 13.84 15.05
N GLY A 20 -11.58 14.14 13.99
CA GLY A 20 -12.51 15.27 13.93
C GLY A 20 -12.14 16.27 12.84
N ASP A 21 -12.11 17.57 13.16
CA ASP A 21 -11.66 18.58 12.21
C ASP A 21 -10.16 18.39 11.86
N ALA A 22 -9.75 18.82 10.67
CA ALA A 22 -8.42 18.50 10.16
C ALA A 22 -7.36 19.58 10.42
N SER A 23 -7.60 20.52 11.34
CA SER A 23 -6.67 21.63 11.61
C SER A 23 -5.27 21.13 11.99
N GLU A 24 -5.19 20.08 12.82
CA GLU A 24 -3.94 19.45 13.23
C GLU A 24 -3.23 18.75 12.05
N ALA A 25 -3.98 18.01 11.22
CA ALA A 25 -3.44 17.40 10.00
C ALA A 25 -2.83 18.46 9.05
N GLY A 26 -3.47 19.62 8.93
CA GLY A 26 -2.94 20.75 8.15
C GLY A 26 -1.64 21.31 8.71
N ALA A 27 -1.52 21.42 10.03
CA ALA A 27 -0.28 21.83 10.70
C ALA A 27 0.85 20.82 10.48
N LEU A 28 0.57 19.53 10.67
CA LEU A 28 1.51 18.44 10.40
C LEU A 28 2.00 18.45 8.94
N LEU A 29 1.10 18.60 7.96
CA LEU A 29 1.49 18.71 6.55
C LEU A 29 2.37 19.94 6.27
N ALA A 30 2.15 21.05 6.97
CA ALA A 30 2.98 22.24 6.83
C ALA A 30 4.38 22.03 7.40
N GLU A 31 4.50 21.31 8.51
CA GLU A 31 5.79 20.89 9.07
C GLU A 31 6.52 19.93 8.11
N LEU A 32 5.82 18.94 7.55
CA LEU A 32 6.41 18.03 6.56
C LEU A 32 6.87 18.76 5.29
N MET A 33 6.24 19.88 4.91
CA MET A 33 6.70 20.68 3.77
C MET A 33 8.08 21.33 3.99
N ASP A 34 8.52 21.51 5.24
CA ASP A 34 9.87 21.99 5.56
C ASP A 34 10.91 20.87 5.37
N PRO A 35 11.88 21.02 4.44
CA PRO A 35 12.94 20.03 4.25
C PRO A 35 13.86 19.80 5.46
N GLN A 36 13.83 20.69 6.45
CA GLN A 36 14.68 20.61 7.66
C GLN A 36 14.00 19.88 8.82
N HIS A 37 12.69 19.65 8.74
CA HIS A 37 11.95 18.99 9.81
C HIS A 37 12.33 17.50 9.90
N GLN A 38 12.42 16.95 11.13
CA GLN A 38 12.62 15.52 11.35
C GLN A 38 11.27 14.82 11.17
N GLN A 39 11.17 14.02 10.12
CA GLN A 39 9.88 13.58 9.60
C GLN A 39 9.34 12.40 10.41
N ASP A 40 8.20 12.59 11.08
CA ASP A 40 7.34 11.50 11.52
C ASP A 40 6.09 11.44 10.63
N TRP A 41 6.07 10.45 9.73
CA TRP A 41 4.95 10.24 8.82
C TRP A 41 3.78 9.50 9.48
N ASN A 42 3.98 8.87 10.64
CA ASN A 42 2.93 8.07 11.29
C ASN A 42 1.79 8.96 11.78
N ASP A 43 2.11 10.14 12.31
CA ASP A 43 1.11 11.07 12.83
C ASP A 43 0.18 11.53 11.70
N ILE A 44 0.73 12.03 10.59
CA ILE A 44 -0.10 12.44 9.45
C ILE A 44 -0.84 11.26 8.81
N TRP A 45 -0.21 10.08 8.76
CA TRP A 45 -0.86 8.88 8.24
C TRP A 45 -2.09 8.52 9.08
N SER A 46 -1.96 8.55 10.40
CA SER A 46 -3.06 8.25 11.32
C SER A 46 -4.22 9.25 11.20
N HIS A 47 -3.94 10.51 10.84
CA HIS A 47 -4.99 11.50 10.58
C HIS A 47 -5.71 11.26 9.25
N LEU A 48 -4.96 10.97 8.17
CA LEU A 48 -5.51 10.94 6.80
C LEU A 48 -5.99 9.55 6.36
N CYS A 49 -5.45 8.46 6.91
CA CYS A 49 -5.67 7.09 6.45
C CYS A 49 -5.81 6.10 7.63
N HIS A 50 -6.50 6.48 8.70
CA HIS A 50 -6.66 5.63 9.88
C HIS A 50 -7.28 4.28 9.52
N GLN A 51 -6.49 3.19 9.67
CA GLN A 51 -6.92 1.82 9.35
C GLN A 51 -7.52 1.71 7.93
N GLY A 52 -6.93 2.42 6.96
CA GLY A 52 -7.37 2.43 5.57
C GLY A 52 -8.59 3.30 5.26
N THR A 53 -9.23 3.90 6.29
CA THR A 53 -10.35 4.83 6.10
C THR A 53 -9.83 6.21 5.69
N VAL A 54 -10.44 6.79 4.65
CA VAL A 54 -10.09 8.11 4.12
C VAL A 54 -11.20 9.13 4.37
N TYR A 55 -10.84 10.40 4.36
CA TYR A 55 -11.68 11.52 4.75
C TYR A 55 -11.53 12.68 3.76
N THR A 56 -12.32 13.74 3.94
CA THR A 56 -12.23 14.93 3.08
C THR A 56 -10.86 15.62 3.17
N ALA A 57 -10.19 15.55 4.32
CA ALA A 57 -8.80 16.02 4.46
C ALA A 57 -7.81 15.18 3.66
N SER A 58 -8.05 13.87 3.53
CA SER A 58 -7.20 12.94 2.77
C SER A 58 -7.15 13.34 1.31
N HIS A 59 -8.30 13.61 0.70
CA HIS A 59 -8.36 14.06 -0.70
C HIS A 59 -7.67 15.42 -0.88
N ALA A 60 -7.94 16.36 0.03
CA ALA A 60 -7.33 17.69 0.01
C ALA A 60 -5.80 17.66 0.17
N ALA A 61 -5.24 16.64 0.80
CA ALA A 61 -3.80 16.47 0.97
C ALA A 61 -3.05 16.04 -0.31
N LEU A 62 -3.72 15.43 -1.30
CA LEU A 62 -3.05 14.90 -2.50
C LEU A 62 -2.16 15.92 -3.24
N PRO A 63 -2.58 17.18 -3.47
CA PRO A 63 -1.72 18.17 -4.11
C PRO A 63 -0.55 18.63 -3.23
N VAL A 64 -0.68 18.54 -1.90
CA VAL A 64 0.40 18.83 -0.94
C VAL A 64 1.43 17.70 -0.93
N LEU A 65 0.98 16.44 -0.90
CA LEU A 65 1.84 15.26 -1.03
C LEU A 65 2.61 15.26 -2.35
N LEU A 66 1.98 15.69 -3.45
CA LEU A 66 2.68 15.88 -4.72
C LEU A 66 3.75 16.98 -4.64
N SER A 67 3.50 18.07 -3.89
CA SER A 67 4.51 19.10 -3.64
C SER A 67 5.72 18.51 -2.92
N ILE A 68 5.51 17.75 -1.83
CA ILE A 68 6.57 17.10 -1.05
C ILE A 68 7.36 16.12 -1.93
N ALA A 69 6.68 15.22 -2.64
CA ALA A 69 7.31 14.22 -3.51
C ALA A 69 8.11 14.83 -4.68
N ARG A 70 7.87 16.10 -5.04
CA ARG A 70 8.62 16.81 -6.08
C ARG A 70 9.90 17.48 -5.57
N GLN A 71 10.05 17.68 -4.27
CA GLN A 71 11.23 18.33 -3.72
C GLN A 71 12.47 17.44 -3.91
N THR A 72 13.52 18.01 -4.49
CA THR A 72 14.77 17.28 -4.78
C THR A 72 15.64 17.21 -3.53
N GLY A 73 16.27 16.05 -3.28
CA GLY A 73 17.23 15.89 -2.19
C GLY A 73 16.62 15.53 -0.82
N ARG A 74 15.29 15.32 -0.78
CA ARG A 74 14.59 14.79 0.38
C ARG A 74 14.68 13.26 0.42
N SER A 75 14.87 12.70 1.61
CA SER A 75 14.90 11.26 1.84
C SER A 75 13.52 10.62 1.95
N ASP A 76 12.51 11.41 2.31
CA ASP A 76 11.14 10.98 2.64
C ASP A 76 10.12 11.25 1.51
N GLY A 77 10.60 11.60 0.32
CA GLY A 77 9.73 11.86 -0.82
C GLY A 77 8.93 10.63 -1.26
N ASP A 78 9.39 9.43 -0.93
CA ASP A 78 8.71 8.18 -1.25
C ASP A 78 7.57 7.88 -0.23
N ASP A 79 7.65 8.35 1.02
CA ASP A 79 6.56 8.27 2.02
C ASP A 79 5.34 9.08 1.57
N ALA A 80 5.57 10.27 1.00
CA ALA A 80 4.51 11.08 0.40
C ALA A 80 3.79 10.35 -0.75
N LEU A 81 4.52 9.56 -1.53
CA LEU A 81 3.95 8.76 -2.62
C LEU A 81 3.15 7.58 -2.09
N LEU A 82 3.65 6.92 -1.05
CA LEU A 82 2.99 5.80 -0.39
C LEU A 82 1.67 6.24 0.27
N LEU A 83 1.68 7.34 1.03
CA LEU A 83 0.46 7.90 1.64
C LEU A 83 -0.55 8.32 0.58
N ALA A 84 -0.11 8.95 -0.51
CA ALA A 84 -1.01 9.30 -1.60
C ALA A 84 -1.62 8.06 -2.28
N GLY A 85 -0.86 6.97 -2.41
CA GLY A 85 -1.36 5.69 -2.87
C GLY A 85 -2.43 5.12 -1.94
N ALA A 86 -2.20 5.14 -0.62
CA ALA A 86 -3.17 4.70 0.38
C ALA A 86 -4.47 5.52 0.34
N ILE A 87 -4.39 6.84 0.17
CA ILE A 87 -5.56 7.72 0.05
C ILE A 87 -6.42 7.34 -1.18
N VAL A 88 -5.78 7.12 -2.34
CA VAL A 88 -6.50 6.74 -3.56
C VAL A 88 -7.11 5.35 -3.41
N ALA A 89 -6.40 4.39 -2.82
CA ALA A 89 -6.90 3.04 -2.57
C ALA A 89 -8.06 3.00 -1.57
N GLY A 90 -8.01 3.81 -0.51
CA GLY A 90 -9.08 3.91 0.47
C GLY A 90 -10.35 4.59 -0.06
N SER A 91 -10.26 5.33 -1.16
CA SER A 91 -11.40 6.03 -1.77
C SER A 91 -12.26 5.09 -2.62
N ASP A 92 -13.54 5.43 -2.79
CA ASP A 92 -14.42 4.70 -3.69
C ASP A 92 -14.25 5.11 -5.15
N VAL A 93 -14.63 4.19 -6.05
CA VAL A 93 -14.61 4.48 -7.49
C VAL A 93 -15.60 5.61 -7.78
N GLY A 94 -15.07 6.75 -8.23
CA GLY A 94 -15.88 7.93 -8.52
C GLY A 94 -16.18 8.80 -7.30
N ASP A 95 -15.44 8.64 -6.19
CA ASP A 95 -15.53 9.52 -5.03
C ASP A 95 -15.48 11.01 -5.44
N PRO A 96 -16.53 11.80 -5.12
CA PRO A 96 -16.60 13.22 -5.49
C PRO A 96 -15.44 14.08 -4.95
N GLY A 97 -14.85 13.70 -3.81
CA GLY A 97 -13.66 14.33 -3.25
C GLY A 97 -12.39 14.02 -4.04
N LEU A 98 -12.33 12.85 -4.67
CA LEU A 98 -11.17 12.40 -5.46
C LEU A 98 -11.20 12.86 -6.92
N VAL A 99 -12.40 12.93 -7.53
CA VAL A 99 -12.59 13.30 -8.95
C VAL A 99 -11.82 14.58 -9.37
N PRO A 100 -11.79 15.67 -8.56
CA PRO A 100 -11.04 16.88 -8.89
C PRO A 100 -9.51 16.70 -8.97
N HIS A 101 -8.97 15.61 -8.43
CA HIS A 101 -7.52 15.39 -8.29
C HIS A 101 -6.94 14.44 -9.35
N GLY A 102 -7.67 14.12 -10.42
CA GLY A 102 -7.21 13.15 -11.44
C GLY A 102 -5.84 13.48 -12.07
N ASP A 103 -5.55 14.76 -12.31
CA ASP A 103 -4.25 15.20 -12.85
C ASP A 103 -3.11 15.09 -11.82
N VAL A 104 -3.42 15.35 -10.54
CA VAL A 104 -2.50 15.19 -9.40
C VAL A 104 -2.16 13.71 -9.20
N ILE A 105 -3.16 12.82 -9.21
CA ILE A 105 -2.98 11.37 -9.09
C ILE A 105 -2.13 10.85 -10.25
N GLN A 106 -2.39 11.30 -11.48
CA GLN A 106 -1.56 10.94 -12.64
C GLN A 106 -0.11 11.41 -12.46
N ALA A 107 0.12 12.59 -11.88
CA ALA A 107 1.45 13.12 -11.65
C ALA A 107 2.22 12.35 -10.58
N LEU A 108 1.56 11.99 -9.47
CA LEU A 108 2.09 11.13 -8.42
C LEU A 108 2.48 9.77 -9.01
N ARG A 109 1.59 9.14 -9.78
CA ARG A 109 1.87 7.85 -10.43
C ARG A 109 3.05 7.92 -11.38
N SER A 110 3.16 9.02 -12.14
CA SER A 110 4.29 9.26 -13.04
C SER A 110 5.61 9.43 -12.27
N LYS A 111 5.57 10.06 -11.08
CA LYS A 111 6.73 10.20 -10.19
C LYS A 111 7.18 8.84 -9.66
N VAL A 112 6.25 8.00 -9.18
CA VAL A 112 6.53 6.62 -8.75
C VAL A 112 7.19 5.82 -9.88
N GLN A 113 6.64 5.85 -11.09
CA GLN A 113 7.23 5.17 -12.25
C GLN A 113 8.64 5.64 -12.57
N LYS A 114 8.91 6.96 -12.45
CA LYS A 114 10.26 7.49 -12.64
C LYS A 114 11.23 6.98 -11.57
N ARG A 115 10.80 6.89 -10.32
CA ARG A 115 11.61 6.35 -9.21
C ARG A 115 11.94 4.87 -9.42
N LEU A 116 10.94 4.05 -9.77
CA LEU A 116 11.14 2.62 -10.07
C LEU A 116 12.10 2.39 -11.25
N ARG A 117 12.06 3.25 -12.27
CA ARG A 117 12.98 3.19 -13.43
C ARG A 117 14.34 3.85 -13.19
N GLY A 118 14.60 4.38 -11.99
CA GLY A 118 15.85 5.03 -11.65
C GLY A 118 17.06 4.11 -11.89
N SER A 119 18.20 4.69 -12.24
CA SER A 119 19.45 3.95 -12.49
C SER A 119 20.64 4.62 -11.82
N GLY A 120 21.73 3.87 -11.62
CA GLY A 120 22.93 4.39 -10.98
C GLY A 120 22.67 4.87 -9.55
N ARG A 121 23.03 6.12 -9.25
CA ARG A 121 22.85 6.72 -7.91
C ARG A 121 21.39 7.00 -7.55
N GLU A 122 20.48 7.00 -8.51
CA GLU A 122 19.04 7.19 -8.30
C GLU A 122 18.28 5.85 -8.20
N ALA A 123 18.95 4.72 -8.42
CA ALA A 123 18.33 3.41 -8.34
C ALA A 123 17.93 3.11 -6.89
N VAL A 124 16.68 2.68 -6.72
CA VAL A 124 16.17 2.20 -5.43
C VAL A 124 16.65 0.76 -5.24
N PRO A 125 17.35 0.43 -4.14
CA PRO A 125 17.92 -0.89 -3.93
C PRO A 125 16.84 -1.97 -3.78
N LEU A 126 17.20 -3.21 -4.09
CA LEU A 126 16.41 -4.39 -3.72
C LEU A 126 16.50 -4.62 -2.22
N SER A 127 15.42 -5.14 -1.62
CA SER A 127 15.41 -5.55 -0.23
C SER A 127 15.76 -7.03 -0.09
N GLY A 128 16.33 -7.41 1.06
CA GLY A 128 16.63 -8.81 1.38
C GLY A 128 15.39 -9.63 1.73
N ASP A 129 14.36 -8.97 2.26
CA ASP A 129 13.06 -9.57 2.63
C ASP A 129 12.07 -9.66 1.46
N GLY A 130 12.39 -9.08 0.30
CA GLY A 130 11.49 -9.00 -0.86
C GLY A 130 10.52 -7.80 -0.83
N HIS A 131 10.53 -6.98 0.22
CA HIS A 131 9.71 -5.77 0.32
C HIS A 131 10.40 -4.64 1.11
N GLY A 132 11.11 -3.77 0.40
CA GLY A 132 11.73 -2.54 0.96
C GLY A 132 11.30 -1.30 0.19
N GLU A 133 12.19 -0.31 0.01
CA GLU A 133 11.88 0.94 -0.72
C GLU A 133 11.25 0.71 -2.10
N ARG A 134 11.71 -0.29 -2.85
CA ARG A 134 11.06 -0.69 -4.13
C ARG A 134 9.66 -1.26 -3.92
N GLY A 135 9.46 -2.06 -2.86
CA GLY A 135 8.15 -2.59 -2.45
C GLY A 135 7.18 -1.45 -2.17
N TRP A 136 7.58 -0.49 -1.33
CA TRP A 136 6.79 0.72 -1.02
C TRP A 136 6.41 1.51 -2.29
N LEU A 137 7.32 1.66 -3.25
CA LEU A 137 7.00 2.31 -4.52
C LEU A 137 6.04 1.48 -5.39
N ARG A 138 6.16 0.15 -5.41
CA ARG A 138 5.20 -0.72 -6.10
C ARG A 138 3.82 -0.63 -5.45
N GLN A 139 3.75 -0.62 -4.11
CA GLN A 139 2.53 -0.43 -3.34
C GLN A 139 1.88 0.93 -3.60
N ALA A 140 2.66 2.01 -3.60
CA ALA A 140 2.22 3.34 -3.97
C ALA A 140 1.62 3.37 -5.39
N TRP A 141 2.28 2.71 -6.36
CA TRP A 141 1.78 2.64 -7.74
C TRP A 141 0.44 1.92 -7.86
N LEU A 142 0.27 0.81 -7.14
CA LEU A 142 -0.98 0.06 -7.07
C LEU A 142 -2.11 0.92 -6.51
N GLY A 143 -1.86 1.57 -5.37
CA GLY A 143 -2.86 2.42 -4.72
C GLY A 143 -3.28 3.60 -5.60
N LEU A 144 -2.31 4.30 -6.22
CA LEU A 144 -2.57 5.38 -7.18
C LEU A 144 -3.26 4.90 -8.47
N SER A 145 -3.30 3.59 -8.71
CA SER A 145 -4.03 2.98 -9.83
C SER A 145 -5.42 2.48 -9.43
N GLY A 146 -5.82 2.69 -8.16
CA GLY A 146 -7.12 2.28 -7.63
C GLY A 146 -7.20 0.80 -7.28
N GLU A 147 -6.07 0.08 -7.24
CA GLU A 147 -6.05 -1.29 -6.73
C GLU A 147 -6.13 -1.25 -5.19
N LYS A 148 -7.14 -1.86 -4.58
CA LYS A 148 -7.29 -1.95 -3.12
C LYS A 148 -6.64 -3.22 -2.56
N ALA A 149 -6.83 -4.36 -3.21
CA ALA A 149 -6.49 -5.68 -2.65
C ALA A 149 -5.00 -5.84 -2.39
N TRP A 150 -4.15 -5.40 -3.32
CA TRP A 150 -2.71 -5.52 -3.16
C TRP A 150 -2.06 -4.26 -2.59
N SER A 151 -2.64 -3.07 -2.78
CA SER A 151 -2.02 -1.83 -2.26
C SER A 151 -2.09 -1.73 -0.74
N GLN A 152 -3.01 -2.45 -0.10
CA GLN A 152 -3.17 -2.46 1.36
C GLN A 152 -2.43 -3.61 2.04
N HIS A 153 -1.87 -4.54 1.26
CA HIS A 153 -1.31 -5.80 1.76
C HIS A 153 0.06 -6.13 1.17
N LEU A 154 0.69 -5.26 0.38
CA LEU A 154 2.00 -5.58 -0.21
C LEU A 154 3.12 -5.56 0.84
N ASP A 155 2.98 -4.72 1.87
CA ASP A 155 3.87 -4.61 3.01
C ASP A 155 3.96 -5.90 3.84
N ARG A 156 2.84 -6.62 3.91
CA ARG A 156 2.72 -7.95 4.51
C ARG A 156 3.68 -8.98 3.91
N LEU A 157 4.17 -8.75 2.68
CA LEU A 157 5.20 -9.60 2.08
C LEU A 157 6.52 -9.58 2.87
N ALA A 158 6.94 -8.42 3.40
CA ALA A 158 8.13 -8.32 4.26
C ALA A 158 7.92 -9.03 5.60
N GLU A 159 6.68 -9.00 6.11
CA GLU A 159 6.29 -9.67 7.35
C GLU A 159 6.20 -11.19 7.17
N GLY A 160 6.09 -11.67 5.93
CA GLY A 160 5.97 -13.09 5.61
C GLY A 160 4.59 -13.66 5.95
N GLU A 161 3.57 -12.80 6.12
CA GLU A 161 2.22 -13.22 6.46
C GLU A 161 1.17 -12.29 5.88
N ILE A 162 0.23 -12.84 5.11
CA ILE A 162 -0.99 -12.14 4.68
C ILE A 162 -2.16 -12.60 5.55
N VAL A 163 -2.93 -11.65 6.07
CA VAL A 163 -4.12 -11.93 6.88
C VAL A 163 -5.37 -11.47 6.14
N GLY A 164 -6.40 -12.30 6.13
CA GLY A 164 -7.70 -12.00 5.55
C GLY A 164 -8.79 -12.89 6.12
N GLU A 165 -9.93 -12.95 5.46
CA GLU A 165 -11.10 -13.73 5.93
C GLU A 165 -11.50 -14.80 4.91
N CYS A 166 -11.99 -15.94 5.40
CA CYS A 166 -12.63 -16.93 4.55
C CYS A 166 -14.02 -16.46 4.09
N VAL A 167 -14.19 -16.23 2.80
CA VAL A 167 -15.48 -15.82 2.19
C VAL A 167 -16.65 -16.79 2.42
N ALA A 168 -16.38 -18.03 2.83
CA ALA A 168 -17.40 -19.06 3.03
C ALA A 168 -17.86 -19.19 4.49
N CYS A 169 -16.95 -19.02 5.46
CA CYS A 169 -17.24 -19.29 6.88
C CYS A 169 -16.84 -18.16 7.84
N SER A 170 -16.29 -17.05 7.32
CA SER A 170 -15.86 -15.90 8.09
C SER A 170 -14.79 -16.17 9.15
N ALA A 171 -14.03 -17.25 8.99
CA ALA A 171 -12.86 -17.48 9.83
C ALA A 171 -11.72 -16.59 9.35
N ASP A 172 -11.00 -15.98 10.28
CA ASP A 172 -9.71 -15.34 9.99
C ASP A 172 -8.79 -16.38 9.33
N LEU A 173 -8.01 -15.95 8.35
CA LEU A 173 -7.06 -16.77 7.62
C LEU A 173 -5.70 -16.10 7.64
N TYR A 174 -4.74 -16.80 8.26
CA TYR A 174 -3.34 -16.40 8.34
C TYR A 174 -2.56 -17.20 7.30
N CYS A 175 -2.13 -16.52 6.23
CA CYS A 175 -1.40 -17.09 5.11
C CYS A 175 0.09 -16.83 5.31
N THR A 176 0.83 -17.82 5.80
CA THR A 176 2.28 -17.75 5.99
C THR A 176 3.00 -17.92 4.64
N LEU A 177 3.75 -16.89 4.26
CA LEU A 177 4.53 -16.79 3.03
C LEU A 177 5.98 -17.26 3.23
N ASP A 178 6.16 -18.40 3.89
CA ASP A 178 7.46 -19.06 3.99
C ASP A 178 7.73 -19.84 2.71
N ILE A 179 8.76 -19.48 1.95
CA ILE A 179 9.11 -20.14 0.68
C ILE A 179 9.43 -21.63 0.89
N GLU A 180 9.94 -22.02 2.06
CA GLU A 180 10.29 -23.41 2.34
C GLU A 180 9.07 -24.24 2.81
N ALA A 181 8.14 -23.61 3.52
CA ALA A 181 6.99 -24.29 4.13
C ALA A 181 5.75 -23.39 4.18
N PRO A 182 5.18 -23.00 3.03
CA PRO A 182 4.05 -22.06 3.00
C PRO A 182 2.75 -22.76 3.42
N TYR A 183 1.96 -22.12 4.27
CA TYR A 183 0.71 -22.69 4.77
C TYR A 183 -0.34 -21.63 5.09
N VAL A 184 -1.58 -22.09 5.27
CA VAL A 184 -2.71 -21.30 5.76
C VAL A 184 -3.27 -21.95 7.02
N CYS A 185 -3.59 -21.15 8.02
CA CYS A 185 -4.33 -21.58 9.22
C CYS A 185 -5.42 -20.57 9.58
N HIS A 186 -6.36 -20.99 10.43
CA HIS A 186 -7.46 -20.15 10.92
C HIS A 186 -7.35 -19.83 12.42
N GLU A 187 -6.27 -20.30 13.04
CA GLU A 187 -5.92 -20.05 14.43
C GLU A 187 -4.75 -19.08 14.42
N ASP A 188 -4.82 -17.99 15.18
CA ASP A 188 -3.74 -17.01 15.26
C ASP A 188 -2.42 -17.69 15.70
N PRO A 189 -1.39 -17.75 14.84
CA PRO A 189 -0.12 -18.40 15.15
C PRO A 189 0.62 -17.79 16.34
N VAL A 190 0.31 -16.54 16.69
CA VAL A 190 0.86 -15.87 17.87
C VAL A 190 0.36 -16.51 19.16
N SER A 191 -0.84 -17.11 19.13
CA SER A 191 -1.43 -17.81 20.27
C SER A 191 -0.86 -19.22 20.50
N GLY A 192 -0.13 -19.77 19.52
CA GLY A 192 0.48 -21.08 19.57
C GLY A 192 0.58 -21.74 18.20
N ALA A 193 1.24 -22.91 18.14
CA ALA A 193 1.31 -23.66 16.90
C ALA A 193 -0.10 -24.10 16.45
N PRO A 194 -0.50 -23.80 15.20
CA PRO A 194 -1.84 -24.11 14.72
C PRO A 194 -2.08 -25.62 14.69
N SER A 195 -3.25 -26.04 15.14
CA SER A 195 -3.69 -27.43 15.19
C SER A 195 -4.09 -27.97 13.80
N ALA A 196 -4.49 -27.08 12.90
CA ALA A 196 -4.88 -27.37 11.53
C ALA A 196 -4.26 -26.38 10.54
N THR A 197 -3.56 -26.91 9.55
CA THR A 197 -3.00 -26.13 8.44
C THR A 197 -3.41 -26.71 7.09
N SER A 198 -3.45 -25.86 6.07
CA SER A 198 -3.58 -26.23 4.67
C SER A 198 -2.37 -25.74 3.90
N ALA A 199 -1.92 -26.48 2.89
CA ALA A 199 -0.79 -26.06 2.06
C ALA A 199 -1.17 -24.80 1.27
N LEU A 200 -0.29 -23.80 1.27
CA LEU A 200 -0.41 -22.65 0.37
C LEU A 200 0.40 -22.94 -0.89
N LEU A 201 -0.28 -23.01 -2.03
CA LEU A 201 0.35 -23.36 -3.30
C LEU A 201 0.59 -22.10 -4.13
N PRO A 202 1.78 -21.96 -4.76
CA PRO A 202 2.06 -20.88 -5.70
C PRO A 202 1.02 -20.78 -6.82
N GLY A 203 0.79 -19.56 -7.30
CA GLY A 203 -0.11 -19.25 -8.39
C GLY A 203 0.46 -18.24 -9.38
N GLU A 204 -0.28 -18.03 -10.45
CA GLU A 204 0.06 -17.08 -11.53
C GLU A 204 -0.80 -15.82 -11.43
N PRO A 205 -0.29 -14.66 -11.87
CA PRO A 205 -1.05 -13.41 -11.84
C PRO A 205 -2.25 -13.46 -12.78
N VAL A 206 -3.45 -13.19 -12.25
CA VAL A 206 -4.72 -13.21 -13.00
C VAL A 206 -5.18 -11.81 -13.41
N GLY A 207 -4.86 -10.78 -12.63
CA GLY A 207 -5.26 -9.40 -12.89
C GLY A 207 -4.17 -8.52 -13.52
N VAL A 208 -4.56 -7.36 -14.07
CA VAL A 208 -3.61 -6.36 -14.64
C VAL A 208 -2.60 -5.88 -13.59
N ALA A 209 -3.05 -5.69 -12.35
CA ALA A 209 -2.20 -5.26 -11.25
C ALA A 209 -1.15 -6.33 -10.87
N GLU A 210 -1.57 -7.58 -10.79
CA GLU A 210 -0.69 -8.71 -10.45
C GLU A 210 0.31 -8.98 -11.57
N GLN A 211 -0.15 -8.91 -12.83
CA GLN A 211 0.73 -9.04 -14.00
C GLN A 211 1.77 -7.92 -14.02
N TRP A 212 1.36 -6.69 -13.69
CA TRP A 212 2.28 -5.57 -13.57
C TRP A 212 3.30 -5.79 -12.45
N LEU A 213 2.87 -6.19 -11.25
CA LEU A 213 3.76 -6.49 -10.13
C LEU A 213 4.77 -7.58 -10.48
N MET A 214 4.28 -8.69 -11.03
CA MET A 214 5.12 -9.82 -11.42
C MET A 214 6.13 -9.42 -12.51
N GLN A 215 5.72 -8.56 -13.46
CA GLN A 215 6.63 -8.00 -14.45
C GLN A 215 7.68 -7.08 -13.82
N GLN A 216 7.33 -6.28 -12.80
CA GLN A 216 8.28 -5.41 -12.10
C GLN A 216 9.35 -6.24 -11.36
N VAL A 217 8.95 -7.21 -10.53
CA VAL A 217 9.92 -8.02 -9.76
C VAL A 217 10.85 -8.82 -10.66
N ARG A 218 10.31 -9.41 -11.74
CA ARG A 218 11.11 -10.15 -12.74
C ARG A 218 12.06 -9.23 -13.49
N GLY A 219 11.59 -8.04 -13.89
CA GLY A 219 12.42 -7.03 -14.57
C GLY A 219 13.56 -6.51 -13.69
N ASP A 220 13.35 -6.51 -12.39
CA ASP A 220 14.33 -6.08 -11.40
C ASP A 220 15.31 -7.20 -10.99
N GLY A 221 15.03 -8.45 -11.34
CA GLY A 221 15.78 -9.63 -10.89
C GLY A 221 15.57 -9.95 -9.41
N ASP A 222 14.43 -9.52 -8.84
CA ASP A 222 14.09 -9.64 -7.43
C ASP A 222 13.47 -11.01 -7.13
N ILE A 223 14.33 -12.04 -7.07
CA ILE A 223 13.90 -13.45 -6.93
C ILE A 223 13.09 -13.68 -5.66
N ARG A 224 13.47 -13.05 -4.54
CA ARG A 224 12.74 -13.22 -3.27
C ARG A 224 11.33 -12.64 -3.37
N ALA A 225 11.19 -11.42 -3.90
CA ALA A 225 9.87 -10.81 -4.09
C ALA A 225 9.02 -11.59 -5.11
N GLU A 226 9.64 -12.12 -6.17
CA GLU A 226 8.96 -12.98 -7.15
C GLU A 226 8.33 -14.21 -6.47
N GLN A 227 9.10 -14.96 -5.69
CA GLN A 227 8.60 -16.16 -4.99
C GLN A 227 7.51 -15.82 -3.95
N LEU A 228 7.65 -14.71 -3.23
CA LEU A 228 6.62 -14.26 -2.28
C LEU A 228 5.33 -13.86 -3.01
N LEU A 229 5.44 -13.22 -4.18
CA LEU A 229 4.28 -12.87 -5.00
C LEU A 229 3.62 -14.10 -5.62
N GLU A 230 4.37 -15.14 -6.00
CA GLU A 230 3.79 -16.40 -6.44
C GLU A 230 2.93 -17.04 -5.34
N LEU A 231 3.35 -16.96 -4.07
CA LEU A 231 2.54 -17.40 -2.93
C LEU A 231 1.34 -16.48 -2.67
N ALA A 232 1.53 -15.16 -2.75
CA ALA A 232 0.46 -14.20 -2.58
C ALA A 232 -0.61 -14.30 -3.69
N PHE A 233 -0.22 -14.67 -4.91
CA PHE A 233 -1.15 -14.95 -6.02
C PHE A 233 -1.59 -16.42 -6.06
N GLY A 234 -1.25 -17.15 -5.00
CA GLY A 234 -1.49 -18.56 -4.83
C GLY A 234 -2.91 -18.91 -4.41
N HIS A 235 -3.09 -20.20 -4.13
CA HIS A 235 -4.36 -20.80 -3.77
C HIS A 235 -4.18 -21.73 -2.58
N SER A 236 -5.22 -21.86 -1.76
CA SER A 236 -5.25 -22.80 -0.66
C SER A 236 -6.68 -23.26 -0.37
N GLN A 237 -6.86 -23.96 0.74
CA GLN A 237 -8.15 -24.32 1.31
C GLN A 237 -8.25 -23.75 2.72
N CYS A 238 -9.44 -23.27 3.09
CA CYS A 238 -9.69 -22.81 4.44
C CYS A 238 -9.47 -23.97 5.42
N SER A 239 -8.54 -23.82 6.35
CA SER A 239 -8.25 -24.87 7.34
C SER A 239 -9.40 -25.15 8.32
N ALA A 240 -10.40 -24.25 8.41
CA ALA A 240 -11.60 -24.44 9.24
C ALA A 240 -12.71 -25.21 8.51
N CYS A 241 -13.04 -24.82 7.27
CA CYS A 241 -14.22 -25.35 6.55
C CYS A 241 -13.90 -26.11 5.25
N GLY A 242 -12.63 -26.13 4.82
CA GLY A 242 -12.17 -26.80 3.60
C GLY A 242 -12.51 -26.07 2.28
N HIS A 243 -13.08 -24.86 2.34
CA HIS A 243 -13.42 -24.10 1.14
C HIS A 243 -12.15 -23.73 0.35
N PRO A 244 -12.04 -24.10 -0.94
CA PRO A 244 -10.92 -23.67 -1.78
C PRO A 244 -11.03 -22.18 -2.08
N PHE A 245 -9.92 -21.46 -2.04
CA PHE A 245 -9.88 -20.02 -2.31
C PHE A 245 -8.56 -19.61 -2.97
N ALA A 246 -8.60 -18.47 -3.69
CA ALA A 246 -7.39 -17.75 -4.09
C ALA A 246 -7.04 -16.72 -3.00
N VAL A 247 -5.76 -16.56 -2.64
CA VAL A 247 -5.36 -15.64 -1.54
C VAL A 247 -5.91 -14.22 -1.74
N ARG A 248 -6.02 -13.77 -2.99
CA ARG A 248 -6.66 -12.51 -3.35
C ARG A 248 -8.07 -12.35 -2.76
N GLU A 249 -8.88 -13.42 -2.77
CA GLU A 249 -10.26 -13.40 -2.27
C GLU A 249 -10.30 -13.10 -0.76
N CYS A 250 -9.29 -13.53 -0.01
CA CYS A 250 -9.20 -13.30 1.43
C CYS A 250 -8.84 -11.86 1.80
N VAL A 251 -8.01 -11.21 0.99
CA VAL A 251 -7.59 -9.81 1.21
C VAL A 251 -8.55 -8.78 0.59
N GLN A 252 -9.58 -9.25 -0.12
CA GLN A 252 -10.65 -8.44 -0.70
C GLN A 252 -11.94 -8.43 0.14
N ALA A 253 -12.11 -9.43 1.01
CA ALA A 253 -13.24 -9.56 1.92
C ALA A 253 -13.25 -8.45 2.97
#